data_AF-A0A0R1KMX2-F1
#
_entry.id   AF-A0A0R1KMX2-F1
#
_cell.length_a   1.000
_cell.length_b   1.000
_cell.length_c   1.000
_cell.angle_alpha   90.00
_cell.angle_beta   90.00
_cell.angle_gamma   90.00
#
_symmetry.space_group_name_H-M   'P 1'
#
loop_
_entity.id
_entity.type
_entity.pdbx_description
1 polymer ?
#
loop_
_entity_poly.entity_id
_entity_poly.type
_entity_poly.pdbx_seq_one_letter_code
_entity_poly.pdbx_strand_id
1 'polypeptide(L)'
;MTKNYEVYDRLTKVNGEKYDTGLKLDKDSKSISIDNYGTFLNDVADLPSNEELDQEFSDSLKKDVSNEDSRFKREYIDKFHHIDFRYKDIFDKESKDYDPDGEFNNNYMFLAMNCAARPNLERSEWKMFHDVDDKHDSHMLNLRLMINNIDAKGCYVTDAIKQCISSDSSYILKEFFVKKPGLSFNNSDVSDEERAEQLLKWDKEKHIDMEHALTDVKEKRDIYDKSIDVLIHELNSIKPKQVVIFGTTQSNPDTDSNTGLVKMISESKKFDEYENGAELRKLLQDAISVTHYGNRHYPSTRDFYMKFKDAIKNKLD
;
A
#
# COMPACT_ATOMS: atom_id res chain seq x y z
N MET A 1 -25.53 -4.48 -5.72
CA MET A 1 -24.23 -3.91 -6.09
C MET A 1 -24.04 -2.66 -5.25
N THR A 2 -22.85 -2.44 -4.69
CA THR A 2 -22.54 -1.23 -3.92
C THR A 2 -22.01 -0.16 -4.86
N LYS A 3 -22.47 1.07 -4.68
CA LYS A 3 -22.06 2.21 -5.54
C LYS A 3 -20.82 2.91 -5.00
N ASN A 4 -20.09 3.59 -5.88
CA ASN A 4 -18.90 4.38 -5.53
C ASN A 4 -19.18 5.39 -4.41
N TYR A 5 -20.28 6.15 -4.48
CA TYR A 5 -20.58 7.14 -3.45
C TYR A 5 -20.83 6.51 -2.07
N GLU A 6 -21.43 5.31 -2.02
CA GLU A 6 -21.74 4.62 -0.76
C GLU A 6 -20.46 4.20 -0.05
N VAL A 7 -19.49 3.68 -0.81
CA VAL A 7 -18.19 3.28 -0.27
C VAL A 7 -17.41 4.51 0.19
N TYR A 8 -17.41 5.57 -0.61
CA TYR A 8 -16.74 6.82 -0.25
C TYR A 8 -17.33 7.45 1.02
N ASP A 9 -18.66 7.46 1.17
CA ASP A 9 -19.33 7.98 2.36
C ASP A 9 -18.97 7.13 3.59
N ARG A 10 -18.98 5.79 3.49
CA ARG A 10 -18.54 4.90 4.58
C ARG A 10 -17.08 5.11 4.97
N LEU A 11 -16.18 5.28 4.00
CA LEU A 11 -14.77 5.53 4.27
C LEU A 11 -14.58 6.86 5.00
N THR A 12 -15.22 7.92 4.52
CA THR A 12 -14.95 9.28 4.97
C THR A 12 -15.81 9.72 6.15
N LYS A 13 -16.86 8.98 6.51
CA LYS A 13 -17.80 9.34 7.58
C LYS A 13 -18.22 8.19 8.46
N VAL A 14 -18.46 8.51 9.73
CA VAL A 14 -19.08 7.63 10.73
C VAL A 14 -20.21 8.42 11.39
N ASN A 15 -21.42 7.87 11.41
CA ASN A 15 -22.63 8.54 11.94
C ASN A 15 -22.92 9.92 11.30
N GLY A 16 -22.55 10.11 10.03
CA GLY A 16 -22.73 11.36 9.29
C GLY A 16 -21.67 12.42 9.55
N GLU A 17 -20.76 12.19 10.50
CA GLU A 17 -19.62 13.06 10.78
C GLU A 17 -18.36 12.56 10.07
N LYS A 18 -17.44 13.49 9.75
CA LYS A 18 -16.16 13.14 9.13
C LYS A 18 -15.40 12.18 10.06
N TYR A 19 -14.93 11.07 9.50
CA TYR A 19 -14.12 10.10 10.23
C TYR A 19 -12.78 10.74 10.65
N ASP A 20 -12.55 10.81 11.96
CA ASP A 20 -11.28 11.27 12.52
C ASP A 20 -10.36 10.08 12.76
N THR A 21 -9.23 10.06 12.05
CA THR A 21 -8.24 8.98 12.19
C THR A 21 -7.40 9.10 13.46
N GLY A 22 -7.49 10.22 14.19
CA GLY A 22 -6.69 10.50 15.39
C GLY A 22 -5.20 10.68 15.11
N LEU A 23 -4.81 10.68 13.84
CA LEU A 23 -3.46 10.77 13.32
C LEU A 23 -3.24 12.16 12.70
N LYS A 24 -2.02 12.69 12.84
CA LYS A 24 -1.64 14.05 12.40
C LYS A 24 -0.30 14.03 11.68
N LEU A 25 -0.17 14.69 10.53
CA LEU A 25 1.10 14.68 9.78
C LEU A 25 2.20 15.50 10.45
N ASP A 26 1.80 16.55 11.15
CA ASP A 26 2.65 17.32 12.04
C ASP A 26 1.85 17.77 13.28
N LYS A 27 2.53 18.30 14.30
CA LYS A 27 1.92 18.69 15.59
C LYS A 27 0.82 19.76 15.44
N ASP A 28 0.88 20.56 14.37
CA ASP A 28 0.01 21.71 14.13
C ASP A 28 -1.07 21.44 13.06
N SER A 29 -0.99 20.29 12.38
CA SER A 29 -1.90 19.88 11.32
C SER A 29 -3.26 19.46 11.85
N LYS A 30 -4.30 19.77 11.08
CA LYS A 30 -5.65 19.22 11.29
C LYS A 30 -5.62 17.71 11.06
N SER A 31 -6.55 16.98 11.68
CA SER A 31 -6.72 15.56 11.42
C SER A 31 -6.85 15.30 9.93
N ILE A 32 -6.05 14.36 9.45
CA ILE A 32 -6.06 13.99 8.03
C ILE A 32 -7.16 12.97 7.77
N SER A 33 -7.79 13.15 6.62
CA SER A 33 -8.89 12.33 6.15
C SER A 33 -8.35 11.00 5.62
N ILE A 34 -9.18 9.97 5.60
CA ILE A 34 -8.75 8.60 5.26
C ILE A 34 -8.18 8.47 3.85
N ASP A 35 -8.69 9.29 2.94
CA ASP A 35 -8.30 9.42 1.56
C ASP A 35 -6.88 10.01 1.41
N ASN A 36 -6.28 10.54 2.48
CA ASN A 36 -4.85 10.88 2.50
C ASN A 36 -3.92 9.67 2.70
N TYR A 37 -4.44 8.51 3.08
CA TYR A 37 -3.66 7.29 3.34
C TYR A 37 -3.76 6.25 2.23
N GLY A 38 -4.75 6.38 1.35
CA GLY A 38 -5.04 5.42 0.30
C GLY A 38 -5.76 6.07 -0.87
N THR A 39 -5.76 5.37 -1.99
CA THR A 39 -6.37 5.84 -3.23
C THR A 39 -7.04 4.68 -3.96
N PHE A 40 -7.65 4.97 -5.10
CA PHE A 40 -8.30 3.97 -5.95
C PHE A 40 -7.49 3.80 -7.22
N LEU A 41 -7.35 2.55 -7.66
CA LEU A 41 -6.60 2.15 -8.84
C LEU A 41 -7.35 2.52 -10.13
N ASN A 42 -7.47 3.82 -10.40
CA ASN A 42 -8.21 4.36 -11.52
C ASN A 42 -7.37 5.42 -12.25
N ASP A 43 -6.78 5.03 -13.37
CA ASP A 43 -5.94 5.92 -14.19
C ASP A 43 -6.81 6.75 -15.14
N VAL A 44 -6.28 7.88 -15.60
CA VAL A 44 -6.88 8.65 -16.70
C VAL A 44 -6.83 7.86 -18.01
N ALA A 45 -5.75 7.12 -18.25
CA ALA A 45 -5.61 6.22 -19.39
C ALA A 45 -5.21 4.81 -18.94
N ASP A 46 -5.98 3.81 -19.38
CA ASP A 46 -5.71 2.40 -19.09
C ASP A 46 -4.45 1.92 -19.84
N LEU A 47 -3.77 0.92 -19.27
CA LEU A 47 -2.76 0.17 -20.01
C LEU A 47 -3.41 -0.67 -21.13
N PRO A 48 -2.66 -0.99 -22.20
CA PRO A 48 -3.07 -2.02 -23.14
C PRO A 48 -3.23 -3.37 -22.44
N SER A 49 -4.03 -4.25 -23.02
CA SER A 49 -4.18 -5.63 -22.54
C SER A 49 -2.85 -6.38 -22.53
N ASN A 50 -2.74 -7.44 -21.72
CA ASN A 50 -1.54 -8.28 -21.71
C ASN A 50 -1.30 -8.95 -23.07
N GLU A 51 -2.34 -9.25 -23.84
CA GLU A 51 -2.23 -9.77 -25.20
C GLU A 51 -1.59 -8.75 -26.14
N GLU A 52 -2.00 -7.48 -26.07
CA GLU A 52 -1.40 -6.39 -26.84
C GLU A 52 0.06 -6.14 -26.43
N LEU A 53 0.33 -6.12 -25.13
CA LEU A 53 1.69 -6.01 -24.60
C LEU A 53 2.55 -7.19 -25.05
N ASP A 54 2.06 -8.43 -24.98
CA ASP A 54 2.80 -9.61 -25.44
C ASP A 54 3.08 -9.57 -26.94
N GLN A 55 2.13 -9.10 -27.75
CA GLN A 55 2.28 -8.94 -29.20
C GLN A 55 3.32 -7.87 -29.53
N GLU A 56 3.25 -6.71 -28.87
CA GLU A 56 4.20 -5.61 -29.02
C GLU A 56 5.60 -6.03 -28.57
N PHE A 57 5.68 -6.79 -27.47
CA PHE A 57 6.96 -7.29 -26.96
C PHE A 57 7.48 -8.52 -27.70
N SER A 58 6.70 -9.14 -28.59
CA SER A 58 6.99 -10.46 -29.15
C SER A 58 8.40 -10.58 -29.77
N ASP A 59 8.91 -9.53 -30.43
CA ASP A 59 10.26 -9.53 -31.01
C ASP A 59 11.38 -9.29 -29.99
N SER A 60 11.11 -8.54 -28.91
CA SER A 60 12.03 -8.42 -27.77
C SER A 60 12.03 -9.69 -26.91
N LEU A 61 10.90 -10.39 -26.82
CA LEU A 61 10.74 -11.66 -26.11
C LEU A 61 11.49 -12.80 -26.80
N LYS A 62 11.64 -12.74 -28.13
CA LYS A 62 12.41 -13.72 -28.92
C LYS A 62 13.93 -13.49 -28.93
N LYS A 63 14.42 -12.29 -28.57
CA LYS A 63 15.86 -11.94 -28.58
C LYS A 63 16.53 -12.32 -27.26
N ASP A 64 17.82 -12.65 -27.34
CA ASP A 64 18.64 -13.08 -26.19
C ASP A 64 18.76 -11.97 -25.12
N VAL A 65 18.50 -12.33 -23.87
CA VAL A 65 18.51 -11.45 -22.68
C VAL A 65 19.91 -10.86 -22.44
N SER A 66 20.94 -11.47 -23.01
CA SER A 66 22.33 -11.00 -22.96
C SER A 66 22.58 -9.70 -23.74
N ASN A 67 21.72 -9.34 -24.70
CA ASN A 67 21.86 -8.12 -25.49
C ASN A 67 21.16 -6.94 -24.80
N GLU A 68 21.91 -5.91 -24.36
CA GLU A 68 21.32 -4.73 -23.71
C GLU A 68 20.35 -3.95 -24.62
N ASP A 69 20.53 -4.01 -25.95
CA ASP A 69 19.61 -3.40 -26.91
C ASP A 69 18.27 -4.13 -27.01
N SER A 70 18.17 -5.35 -26.46
CA SER A 70 16.90 -6.09 -26.33
C SER A 70 16.14 -5.74 -25.05
N ARG A 71 16.77 -4.99 -24.12
CA ARG A 71 16.15 -4.59 -22.85
C ARG A 71 15.16 -3.45 -23.10
N PHE A 72 13.89 -3.79 -22.91
CA PHE A 72 12.77 -2.85 -23.01
C PHE A 72 12.80 -1.85 -21.85
N LYS A 73 12.83 -0.56 -22.18
CA LYS A 73 12.76 0.53 -21.21
C LYS A 73 11.34 1.13 -21.15
N ARG A 74 11.04 1.84 -20.08
CA ARG A 74 9.73 2.47 -19.85
C ARG A 74 9.26 3.34 -21.02
N GLU A 75 10.15 4.14 -21.59
CA GLU A 75 9.88 5.10 -22.66
C GLU A 75 9.41 4.43 -23.95
N TYR A 76 9.48 3.10 -24.05
CA TYR A 76 8.93 2.38 -25.19
C TYR A 76 7.42 2.21 -25.09
N ILE A 77 6.82 2.03 -23.92
CA ILE A 77 5.35 2.00 -23.80
C ILE A 77 4.79 3.34 -24.29
N ASP A 78 5.35 4.45 -23.83
CA ASP A 78 4.93 5.80 -24.27
C ASP A 78 4.99 6.03 -25.79
N LYS A 79 5.84 5.28 -26.52
CA LYS A 79 5.98 5.43 -27.98
C LYS A 79 4.85 4.77 -28.76
N PHE A 80 4.23 3.71 -28.22
CA PHE A 80 3.16 2.99 -28.91
C PHE A 80 1.80 3.12 -28.21
N HIS A 81 1.78 3.53 -26.94
CA HIS A 81 0.57 3.79 -26.18
C HIS A 81 0.80 4.91 -25.17
N HIS A 82 -0.04 5.94 -25.23
CA HIS A 82 0.03 7.02 -24.25
C HIS A 82 -0.46 6.51 -22.89
N ILE A 83 0.46 6.45 -21.93
CA ILE A 83 0.13 6.14 -20.53
C ILE A 83 -0.04 7.43 -19.74
N ASP A 84 -1.07 7.45 -18.89
CA ASP A 84 -1.38 8.57 -18.01
C ASP A 84 -1.85 8.03 -16.66
N PHE A 85 -0.90 7.84 -15.76
CA PHE A 85 -1.13 7.37 -14.38
C PHE A 85 -1.57 8.49 -13.44
N ARG A 86 -2.14 9.58 -13.94
CA ARG A 86 -2.83 10.54 -13.07
C ARG A 86 -4.10 9.89 -12.52
N TYR A 87 -4.43 10.24 -11.28
CA TYR A 87 -5.61 9.70 -10.61
C TYR A 87 -6.89 10.23 -11.28
N LYS A 88 -7.73 9.32 -11.76
CA LYS A 88 -9.06 9.60 -12.26
C LYS A 88 -10.05 9.60 -11.09
N ASP A 89 -10.28 10.79 -10.54
CA ASP A 89 -11.18 10.93 -9.40
C ASP A 89 -12.65 10.80 -9.79
N ILE A 90 -13.20 9.62 -9.55
CA ILE A 90 -14.62 9.29 -9.80
C ILE A 90 -15.53 9.67 -8.63
N PHE A 91 -14.98 10.19 -7.52
CA PHE A 91 -15.75 10.52 -6.32
C PHE A 91 -15.83 12.03 -6.06
N ASP A 92 -14.98 12.83 -6.69
CA ASP A 92 -15.07 14.30 -6.65
C ASP A 92 -16.16 14.80 -7.58
N LYS A 93 -17.12 15.56 -7.03
CA LYS A 93 -18.26 16.15 -7.77
C LYS A 93 -17.84 17.19 -8.81
N GLU A 94 -16.67 17.79 -8.63
CA GLU A 94 -16.12 18.81 -9.54
C GLU A 94 -15.30 18.17 -10.68
N SER A 95 -14.93 16.90 -10.53
CA SER A 95 -14.24 16.13 -11.56
C SER A 95 -15.15 15.89 -12.76
N LYS A 96 -14.60 16.06 -13.96
CA LYS A 96 -15.27 15.65 -15.22
C LYS A 96 -15.56 14.15 -15.29
N ASP A 97 -14.85 13.38 -14.46
CA ASP A 97 -14.89 11.92 -14.41
C ASP A 97 -15.77 11.42 -13.25
N TYR A 98 -16.49 12.31 -12.55
CA TYR A 98 -17.39 11.98 -11.45
C TYR A 98 -18.40 10.92 -11.86
N ASP A 99 -18.34 9.77 -11.20
CA ASP A 99 -19.27 8.65 -11.41
C ASP A 99 -19.69 8.05 -10.06
N PRO A 100 -20.57 8.75 -9.32
CA PRO A 100 -20.99 8.32 -8.00
C PRO A 100 -21.83 7.05 -8.05
N ASP A 101 -22.58 6.86 -9.14
CA ASP A 101 -23.53 5.77 -9.33
C ASP A 101 -22.90 4.52 -9.96
N GLY A 102 -21.65 4.63 -10.44
CA GLY A 102 -20.84 3.50 -10.89
C GLY A 102 -20.71 2.40 -9.83
N GLU A 103 -20.61 1.16 -10.30
CA GLU A 103 -20.40 0.00 -9.43
C GLU A 103 -18.99 0.04 -8.84
N PHE A 104 -18.92 -0.11 -7.51
CA PHE A 104 -17.64 -0.16 -6.82
C PHE A 104 -16.97 -1.53 -6.98
N ASN A 105 -15.72 -1.54 -7.43
CA ASN A 105 -14.93 -2.76 -7.54
C ASN A 105 -14.27 -3.11 -6.19
N ASN A 106 -14.89 -4.04 -5.46
CA ASN A 106 -14.36 -4.58 -4.21
C ASN A 106 -13.67 -5.95 -4.37
N ASN A 107 -13.24 -6.32 -5.58
CA ASN A 107 -12.58 -7.60 -5.78
C ASN A 107 -11.30 -7.70 -4.95
N TYR A 108 -10.54 -6.60 -4.88
CA TYR A 108 -9.26 -6.56 -4.18
C TYR A 108 -9.12 -5.31 -3.32
N MET A 109 -8.37 -5.45 -2.23
CA MET A 109 -7.74 -4.33 -1.52
C MET A 109 -6.24 -4.58 -1.47
N PHE A 110 -5.48 -3.59 -1.92
CA PHE A 110 -4.04 -3.67 -2.00
C PHE A 110 -3.39 -2.97 -0.82
N LEU A 111 -2.47 -3.66 -0.15
CA LEU A 111 -1.74 -3.16 1.02
C LEU A 111 -0.26 -3.02 0.70
N ALA A 112 0.26 -1.80 0.77
CA ALA A 112 1.68 -1.54 0.91
C ALA A 112 2.02 -1.22 2.38
N MET A 113 3.27 -0.85 2.65
CA MET A 113 3.79 -0.84 4.01
C MET A 113 3.86 0.54 4.66
N ASN A 114 4.14 1.59 3.88
CA ASN A 114 4.64 2.86 4.36
C ASN A 114 3.86 4.00 3.74
N CYS A 115 3.17 4.77 4.59
CA CYS A 115 2.38 5.92 4.17
C CYS A 115 3.20 6.95 3.39
N ALA A 116 2.92 7.09 2.10
CA ALA A 116 3.16 8.35 1.41
C ALA A 116 2.04 9.32 1.82
N ALA A 117 2.10 9.83 3.04
CA ALA A 117 1.11 10.81 3.45
C ALA A 117 1.20 12.01 2.51
N ARG A 118 0.04 12.53 2.12
CA ARG A 118 -0.09 13.71 1.26
C ARG A 118 -0.42 14.93 2.12
N PRO A 119 0.58 15.56 2.79
CA PRO A 119 0.30 16.80 3.49
C PRO A 119 -0.06 17.87 2.45
N ASN A 120 -1.22 18.51 2.63
CA ASN A 120 -1.59 19.73 1.92
C ASN A 120 -1.82 19.62 0.40
N LEU A 121 -2.12 18.43 -0.13
CA LEU A 121 -2.51 18.29 -1.54
C LEU A 121 -4.04 18.27 -1.69
N GLU A 122 -4.55 19.15 -2.55
CA GLU A 122 -5.93 19.02 -3.02
C GLU A 122 -6.08 17.74 -3.85
N ARG A 123 -7.27 17.14 -3.80
CA ARG A 123 -7.52 15.85 -4.45
C ARG A 123 -7.32 15.86 -5.97
N SER A 124 -7.55 17.03 -6.57
CA SER A 124 -7.31 17.34 -7.98
C SER A 124 -5.82 17.28 -8.37
N GLU A 125 -4.91 17.41 -7.41
CA GLU A 125 -3.45 17.38 -7.61
C GLU A 125 -2.83 16.01 -7.34
N TRP A 126 -3.65 15.04 -6.90
CA TRP A 126 -3.17 13.69 -6.58
C TRP A 126 -2.65 12.99 -7.83
N LYS A 127 -1.46 12.39 -7.72
CA LYS A 127 -1.06 11.32 -8.64
C LYS A 127 -1.41 9.96 -8.00
N MET A 128 -1.17 8.87 -8.71
CA MET A 128 -1.39 7.54 -8.15
C MET A 128 -0.46 7.24 -6.95
N PHE A 129 -0.81 6.20 -6.18
CA PHE A 129 -0.21 5.79 -4.90
C PHE A 129 1.33 6.03 -4.78
N HIS A 130 1.76 6.71 -3.70
CA HIS A 130 3.16 7.16 -3.43
C HIS A 130 3.69 8.24 -4.40
N ASP A 131 2.96 9.36 -4.51
CA ASP A 131 3.13 10.48 -5.45
C ASP A 131 4.05 11.62 -5.01
N VAL A 132 4.80 11.46 -3.92
CA VAL A 132 5.53 12.56 -3.28
C VAL A 132 6.78 13.01 -4.05
N ASP A 133 7.16 12.32 -5.15
CA ASP A 133 8.30 12.67 -6.01
C ASP A 133 8.06 12.28 -7.49
N ASP A 134 8.46 13.14 -8.43
CA ASP A 134 8.35 12.94 -9.90
C ASP A 134 9.12 11.72 -10.44
N LYS A 135 9.91 11.02 -9.62
CA LYS A 135 10.74 9.88 -10.02
C LYS A 135 9.98 8.53 -10.05
N HIS A 136 8.69 8.47 -9.70
CA HIS A 136 7.95 7.22 -9.43
C HIS A 136 7.08 6.67 -10.54
N ASP A 137 7.20 7.30 -11.69
CA ASP A 137 6.43 7.06 -12.87
C ASP A 137 6.74 5.63 -13.43
N SER A 138 7.94 5.10 -13.14
CA SER A 138 8.32 3.69 -13.39
C SER A 138 7.78 2.68 -12.37
N HIS A 139 7.66 3.05 -11.10
CA HIS A 139 7.08 2.19 -10.07
C HIS A 139 5.58 2.01 -10.30
N MET A 140 4.89 3.08 -10.71
CA MET A 140 3.49 3.01 -11.10
C MET A 140 3.28 2.15 -12.33
N LEU A 141 4.13 2.30 -13.36
CA LEU A 141 4.07 1.39 -14.50
C LEU A 141 4.24 -0.07 -14.07
N ASN A 142 5.22 -0.39 -13.23
CA ASN A 142 5.42 -1.74 -12.73
C ASN A 142 4.21 -2.27 -11.92
N LEU A 143 3.63 -1.42 -11.07
CA LEU A 143 2.40 -1.76 -10.34
C LEU A 143 1.29 -2.11 -11.34
N ARG A 144 1.05 -1.26 -12.33
CA ARG A 144 0.00 -1.44 -13.34
C ARG A 144 0.22 -2.71 -14.17
N LEU A 145 1.45 -2.98 -14.61
CA LEU A 145 1.79 -4.22 -15.32
C LEU A 145 1.53 -5.48 -14.48
N MET A 146 1.73 -5.41 -13.16
CA MET A 146 1.51 -6.56 -12.26
C MET A 146 0.02 -6.87 -12.06
N ILE A 147 -0.84 -5.85 -12.08
CA ILE A 147 -2.29 -6.01 -11.87
C ILE A 147 -3.09 -6.08 -13.18
N ASN A 148 -2.43 -5.97 -14.34
CA ASN A 148 -3.12 -5.80 -15.63
C ASN A 148 -3.95 -7.03 -16.05
N ASN A 149 -3.62 -8.23 -15.55
CA ASN A 149 -4.35 -9.47 -15.85
C ASN A 149 -5.45 -9.83 -14.84
N ILE A 150 -5.79 -8.90 -13.95
CA ILE A 150 -6.85 -9.08 -12.95
C ILE A 150 -7.80 -7.90 -12.97
N ASP A 151 -9.02 -8.11 -12.49
CA ASP A 151 -10.03 -7.06 -12.38
C ASP A 151 -9.75 -6.14 -11.17
N ALA A 152 -8.67 -5.36 -11.27
CA ALA A 152 -8.18 -4.45 -10.21
C ALA A 152 -8.55 -2.97 -10.45
N LYS A 153 -9.15 -2.63 -11.59
CA LYS A 153 -9.52 -1.24 -11.90
C LYS A 153 -10.57 -0.74 -10.91
N GLY A 154 -10.32 0.40 -10.28
CA GLY A 154 -11.18 0.97 -9.25
C GLY A 154 -11.08 0.30 -7.87
N CYS A 155 -10.27 -0.76 -7.72
CA CYS A 155 -9.98 -1.33 -6.40
C CYS A 155 -9.22 -0.35 -5.51
N TYR A 156 -9.31 -0.55 -4.20
CA TYR A 156 -8.68 0.32 -3.20
C TYR A 156 -7.23 -0.10 -2.91
N VAL A 157 -6.33 0.87 -2.76
CA VAL A 157 -4.93 0.66 -2.35
C VAL A 157 -4.57 1.61 -1.20
N THR A 158 -3.91 1.11 -0.17
CA THR A 158 -3.57 1.88 1.04
C THR A 158 -2.30 1.33 1.71
N ASP A 159 -1.74 2.07 2.64
CA ASP A 159 -0.60 1.63 3.46
C ASP A 159 -1.04 1.05 4.80
N ALA A 160 -0.38 -0.02 5.27
CA ALA A 160 -0.73 -0.66 6.54
C ALA A 160 -0.38 0.22 7.77
N ILE A 161 0.79 0.88 7.78
CA ILE A 161 1.13 1.88 8.80
C ILE A 161 0.83 3.27 8.27
N LYS A 162 -0.02 3.98 9.01
CA LYS A 162 -0.44 5.35 8.74
C LYS A 162 0.54 6.34 9.38
N GLN A 163 0.66 7.55 8.85
CA GLN A 163 1.43 8.66 9.47
C GLN A 163 2.95 8.40 9.63
N CYS A 164 3.53 7.46 8.88
CA CYS A 164 4.98 7.26 8.85
C CYS A 164 5.52 7.55 7.45
N ILE A 165 5.82 8.82 7.18
CA ILE A 165 6.40 9.28 5.90
C ILE A 165 7.84 8.81 5.82
N SER A 166 8.04 7.62 5.27
CA SER A 166 9.35 7.05 4.96
C SER A 166 9.23 6.29 3.66
N SER A 167 10.14 6.48 2.71
CA SER A 167 10.24 5.64 1.51
C SER A 167 11.08 4.38 1.74
N ASP A 168 11.76 4.28 2.90
CA ASP A 168 12.51 3.09 3.28
C ASP A 168 11.64 2.15 4.12
N SER A 169 11.33 1.02 3.50
CA SER A 169 10.63 -0.10 4.09
C SER A 169 11.38 -0.71 5.29
N SER A 170 12.72 -0.74 5.23
CA SER A 170 13.56 -1.31 6.29
C SER A 170 13.43 -0.53 7.60
N TYR A 171 13.25 0.79 7.49
CA TYR A 171 13.01 1.66 8.63
C TYR A 171 11.70 1.28 9.34
N ILE A 172 10.60 1.12 8.60
CA ILE A 172 9.31 0.71 9.17
C ILE A 172 9.41 -0.65 9.86
N LEU A 173 10.01 -1.63 9.19
CA LEU A 173 10.17 -2.98 9.75
C LEU A 173 10.98 -3.00 11.06
N LYS A 174 11.92 -2.07 11.22
CA LYS A 174 12.74 -1.90 12.42
C LYS A 174 11.97 -1.17 13.53
N GLU A 175 11.42 0.00 13.23
CA GLU A 175 10.79 0.92 14.19
C GLU A 175 9.49 0.36 14.77
N PHE A 176 8.78 -0.48 14.02
CA PHE A 176 7.57 -1.18 14.49
C PHE A 176 7.86 -2.62 14.93
N PHE A 177 9.13 -2.96 15.15
CA PHE A 177 9.59 -4.25 15.67
C PHE A 177 9.14 -5.48 14.87
N VAL A 178 8.80 -5.34 13.59
CA VAL A 178 8.36 -6.44 12.72
C VAL A 178 9.44 -7.53 12.63
N LYS A 179 10.72 -7.14 12.55
CA LYS A 179 11.87 -8.06 12.52
C LYS A 179 12.17 -8.74 13.86
N LYS A 180 11.56 -8.27 14.95
CA LYS A 180 11.69 -8.85 16.29
C LYS A 180 10.31 -9.06 16.89
N PRO A 181 9.57 -10.11 16.49
CA PRO A 181 8.21 -10.36 16.98
C PRO A 181 8.09 -10.41 18.51
N GLY A 182 9.14 -10.87 19.21
CA GLY A 182 9.19 -10.82 20.68
C GLY A 182 9.11 -9.42 21.28
N LEU A 183 9.45 -8.37 20.53
CA LEU A 183 9.32 -6.96 20.92
C LEU A 183 8.13 -6.27 20.26
N SER A 184 7.29 -6.98 19.51
CA SER A 184 6.08 -6.44 18.86
C SER A 184 5.22 -5.68 19.86
N PHE A 185 4.52 -4.63 19.41
CA PHE A 185 3.56 -3.91 20.23
C PHE A 185 2.39 -4.77 20.72
N ASN A 186 2.12 -5.91 20.06
CA ASN A 186 1.14 -6.90 20.51
C ASN A 186 1.61 -7.75 21.69
N ASN A 187 2.92 -7.78 21.98
CA ASN A 187 3.44 -8.53 23.12
C ASN A 187 3.30 -7.72 24.41
N SER A 188 2.30 -8.07 25.23
CA SER A 188 2.05 -7.44 26.52
C SER A 188 3.10 -7.74 27.59
N ASP A 189 3.92 -8.77 27.39
CA ASP A 189 4.91 -9.21 28.39
C ASP A 189 6.21 -8.40 28.32
N VAL A 190 6.35 -7.54 27.30
CA VAL A 190 7.51 -6.67 27.11
C VAL A 190 7.13 -5.23 27.39
N SER A 191 7.96 -4.52 28.16
CA SER A 191 7.74 -3.12 28.50
C SER A 191 8.19 -2.16 27.40
N ASP A 192 7.75 -0.89 27.47
CA ASP A 192 8.22 0.12 26.52
C ASP A 192 9.68 0.50 26.76
N GLU A 193 10.19 0.37 27.99
CA GLU A 193 11.60 0.54 28.34
C GLU A 193 12.47 -0.53 27.66
N GLU A 194 12.03 -1.79 27.63
CA GLU A 194 12.76 -2.87 26.93
C GLU A 194 12.81 -2.63 25.41
N ARG A 195 11.73 -2.11 24.82
CA ARG A 195 11.69 -1.68 23.42
C ARG A 195 12.62 -0.49 23.17
N ALA A 196 12.62 0.49 24.06
CA ALA A 196 13.45 1.69 23.97
C ALA A 196 14.95 1.33 24.08
N GLU A 197 15.32 0.43 24.99
CA GLU A 197 16.66 -0.14 25.06
C GLU A 197 17.09 -0.77 23.74
N GLN A 198 16.17 -1.47 23.06
CA GLN A 198 16.47 -2.08 21.78
C GLN A 198 16.68 -1.03 20.68
N LEU A 199 15.86 0.02 20.62
CA LEU A 199 16.04 1.13 19.68
C LEU A 199 17.40 1.82 19.89
N LEU A 200 17.76 2.13 21.14
CA LEU A 200 19.08 2.67 21.50
C LEU A 200 20.22 1.78 21.03
N LYS A 201 20.12 0.46 21.23
CA LYS A 201 21.15 -0.49 20.78
C LYS A 201 21.31 -0.49 19.26
N TRP A 202 20.22 -0.25 18.53
CA TRP A 202 20.22 -0.26 17.08
C TRP A 202 20.60 1.07 16.43
N ASP A 203 20.36 2.19 17.09
CA ASP A 203 20.54 3.52 16.49
C ASP A 203 20.88 4.58 17.55
N LYS A 204 22.13 4.52 18.03
CA LYS A 204 22.64 5.46 19.04
C LYS A 204 22.77 6.89 18.52
N GLU A 205 22.78 7.08 17.20
CA GLU A 205 22.88 8.40 16.58
C GLU A 205 21.51 9.09 16.56
N LYS A 206 20.44 8.34 16.26
CA LYS A 206 19.07 8.85 16.29
C LYS A 206 18.52 9.01 17.71
N HIS A 207 18.77 8.03 18.59
CA HIS A 207 18.27 8.05 19.96
C HIS A 207 19.42 8.39 20.92
N ILE A 208 19.46 9.66 21.33
CA ILE A 208 20.55 10.22 22.13
C ILE A 208 20.60 9.59 23.53
N ASP A 209 19.43 9.31 24.10
CA ASP A 209 19.27 8.72 25.42
C ASP A 209 17.97 7.89 25.53
N MET A 210 17.78 7.30 26.71
CA MET A 210 16.59 6.48 27.01
C MET A 210 15.29 7.26 26.96
N GLU A 211 15.31 8.54 27.33
CA GLU A 211 14.11 9.38 27.35
C GLU A 211 13.59 9.63 25.93
N HIS A 212 14.49 9.94 25.00
CA HIS A 212 14.16 10.08 23.58
C HIS A 212 13.67 8.75 22.99
N ALA A 213 14.37 7.64 23.25
CA ALA A 213 13.95 6.33 22.75
C ALA A 213 12.59 5.90 23.29
N LEU A 214 12.30 6.16 24.57
CA LEU A 214 11.02 5.83 25.20
C LEU A 214 9.88 6.70 24.65
N THR A 215 10.16 7.98 24.36
CA THR A 215 9.20 8.86 23.69
C THR A 215 8.87 8.33 22.31
N ASP A 216 9.89 7.98 21.51
CA ASP A 216 9.69 7.40 20.17
C ASP A 216 8.89 6.09 20.22
N VAL A 217 9.19 5.18 21.17
CA VAL A 217 8.42 3.94 21.35
C VAL A 217 6.94 4.22 21.60
N LYS A 218 6.64 5.17 22.48
CA LYS A 218 5.25 5.53 22.81
C LYS A 218 4.53 6.15 21.62
N GLU A 219 5.18 7.05 20.89
CA GLU A 219 4.64 7.64 19.68
C GLU A 219 4.39 6.57 18.60
N LYS A 220 5.32 5.63 18.41
CA LYS A 220 5.16 4.52 17.45
C LYS A 220 4.07 3.53 17.86
N ARG A 221 3.90 3.26 19.15
CA ARG A 221 2.78 2.46 19.67
C ARG A 221 1.44 3.13 19.35
N ASP A 222 1.31 4.42 19.63
CA ASP A 222 0.08 5.19 19.32
C ASP A 222 -0.21 5.19 17.81
N ILE A 223 0.80 5.42 16.98
CA ILE A 223 0.67 5.35 15.51
C ILE A 223 0.26 3.94 15.08
N TYR A 224 0.86 2.89 15.64
CA TYR A 224 0.54 1.50 15.34
C TYR A 224 -0.92 1.20 15.65
N ASP A 225 -1.36 1.50 16.87
CA ASP A 225 -2.71 1.22 17.35
C ASP A 225 -3.77 1.95 16.51
N LYS A 226 -3.55 3.24 16.20
CA LYS A 226 -4.44 4.01 15.33
C LYS A 226 -4.41 3.54 13.88
N SER A 227 -3.27 3.07 13.39
CA SER A 227 -3.17 2.51 12.04
C SER A 227 -4.04 1.26 11.90
N ILE A 228 -4.13 0.45 12.95
CA ILE A 228 -5.01 -0.72 12.99
C ILE A 228 -6.48 -0.28 12.99
N ASP A 229 -6.86 0.72 13.80
CA ASP A 229 -8.23 1.23 13.83
C ASP A 229 -8.67 1.74 12.45
N VAL A 230 -7.79 2.50 11.77
CA VAL A 230 -8.03 2.98 10.41
C VAL A 230 -8.14 1.82 9.43
N LEU A 231 -7.24 0.82 9.49
CA LEU A 231 -7.28 -0.33 8.60
C LEU A 231 -8.56 -1.16 8.78
N ILE A 232 -9.02 -1.37 10.01
CA ILE A 232 -10.27 -2.06 10.30
C ILE A 232 -11.44 -1.29 9.69
N HIS A 233 -11.44 0.03 9.80
CA HIS A 233 -12.46 0.89 9.18
C HIS A 233 -12.42 0.84 7.64
N GLU A 234 -11.23 0.86 7.03
CA GLU A 234 -11.05 0.67 5.59
C GLU A 234 -11.62 -0.69 5.13
N LEU A 235 -11.23 -1.79 5.79
CA LEU A 235 -11.71 -3.13 5.47
C LEU A 235 -13.24 -3.23 5.59
N ASN A 236 -13.83 -2.62 6.62
CA ASN A 236 -15.28 -2.56 6.82
C ASN A 236 -16.03 -1.74 5.75
N SER A 237 -15.39 -0.68 5.27
CA SER A 237 -15.98 0.23 4.29
C SER A 237 -15.87 -0.31 2.87
N ILE A 238 -14.73 -0.90 2.53
CA ILE A 238 -14.43 -1.49 1.21
C ILE A 238 -15.09 -2.86 1.07
N LYS A 239 -15.06 -3.68 2.13
CA LYS A 239 -15.45 -5.10 2.13
C LYS A 239 -14.79 -5.88 0.98
N PRO A 240 -13.44 -5.92 0.92
CA PRO A 240 -12.75 -6.55 -0.19
C PRO A 240 -12.93 -8.06 -0.16
N LYS A 241 -13.03 -8.69 -1.33
CA LYS A 241 -13.10 -10.16 -1.44
C LYS A 241 -11.74 -10.82 -1.16
N GLN A 242 -10.65 -10.14 -1.51
CA GLN A 242 -9.29 -10.59 -1.30
C GLN A 242 -8.38 -9.41 -0.94
N VAL A 243 -7.43 -9.63 -0.04
CA VAL A 243 -6.35 -8.68 0.26
C VAL A 243 -5.07 -9.11 -0.44
N VAL A 244 -4.37 -8.16 -1.07
CA VAL A 244 -3.09 -8.36 -1.76
C VAL A 244 -2.02 -7.51 -1.09
N ILE A 245 -0.96 -8.13 -0.58
CA ILE A 245 0.13 -7.47 0.13
C ILE A 245 1.34 -7.31 -0.79
N PHE A 246 1.77 -6.07 -1.04
CA PHE A 246 3.01 -5.79 -1.74
C PHE A 246 4.20 -5.87 -0.79
N GLY A 247 5.30 -6.48 -1.22
CA GLY A 247 6.58 -6.37 -0.52
C GLY A 247 7.12 -7.66 0.09
N THR A 248 6.79 -8.84 -0.47
CA THR A 248 7.45 -10.08 -0.06
C THR A 248 8.92 -10.06 -0.45
N THR A 249 9.80 -10.43 0.49
CA THR A 249 11.20 -10.76 0.22
C THR A 249 11.34 -12.28 0.05
N GLN A 250 12.33 -12.71 -0.75
CA GLN A 250 12.61 -14.15 -0.93
C GLN A 250 13.30 -14.78 0.29
N SER A 251 13.92 -13.98 1.16
CA SER A 251 14.76 -14.47 2.26
C SER A 251 13.97 -14.96 3.46
N ASN A 252 12.93 -14.21 3.89
CA ASN A 252 12.00 -14.63 4.93
C ASN A 252 10.71 -13.78 4.90
N PRO A 253 9.63 -14.24 4.25
CA PRO A 253 8.41 -13.45 4.11
C PRO A 253 7.71 -13.17 5.45
N ASP A 254 7.89 -14.02 6.47
CA ASP A 254 7.18 -13.89 7.75
C ASP A 254 7.75 -12.80 8.68
N THR A 255 9.01 -12.39 8.52
CA THR A 255 9.66 -11.46 9.48
C THR A 255 10.40 -10.29 8.84
N ASP A 256 10.72 -10.35 7.54
CA ASP A 256 11.49 -9.31 6.84
C ASP A 256 10.72 -8.70 5.68
N SER A 257 9.40 -8.60 5.82
CA SER A 257 8.54 -8.17 4.73
C SER A 257 7.25 -7.51 5.23
N ASN A 258 6.56 -6.83 4.31
CA ASN A 258 5.24 -6.27 4.60
C ASN A 258 4.23 -7.36 5.02
N THR A 259 4.41 -8.60 4.56
CA THR A 259 3.61 -9.74 5.01
C THR A 259 3.78 -10.01 6.51
N GLY A 260 5.00 -9.90 7.03
CA GLY A 260 5.26 -10.02 8.47
C GLY A 260 4.56 -8.92 9.27
N LEU A 261 4.54 -7.69 8.75
CA LEU A 261 3.81 -6.58 9.36
C LEU A 261 2.30 -6.85 9.38
N VAL A 262 1.71 -7.22 8.24
CA VAL A 262 0.27 -7.47 8.14
C VAL A 262 -0.15 -8.66 9.01
N LYS A 263 0.67 -9.71 9.07
CA LYS A 263 0.48 -10.84 9.99
C LYS A 263 0.47 -10.37 11.44
N MET A 264 1.47 -9.59 11.84
CA MET A 264 1.52 -8.98 13.16
C MET A 264 0.27 -8.13 13.43
N ILE A 265 -0.16 -7.27 12.50
CA ILE A 265 -1.40 -6.50 12.64
C ILE A 265 -2.61 -7.41 12.84
N SER A 266 -2.75 -8.48 12.06
CA SER A 266 -3.88 -9.42 12.16
C SER A 266 -3.96 -10.12 13.53
N GLU A 267 -2.84 -10.28 14.21
CA GLU A 267 -2.73 -10.88 15.55
C GLU A 267 -3.11 -9.89 16.68
N SER A 268 -3.33 -8.62 16.37
CA SER A 268 -3.71 -7.62 17.36
C SER A 268 -5.09 -7.91 17.99
N LYS A 269 -5.19 -7.67 19.30
CA LYS A 269 -6.45 -7.74 20.06
C LYS A 269 -7.43 -6.63 19.70
N LYS A 270 -6.97 -5.57 19.03
CA LYS A 270 -7.82 -4.50 18.48
C LYS A 270 -8.97 -5.03 17.64
N PHE A 271 -8.74 -6.09 16.86
CA PHE A 271 -9.81 -6.72 16.09
C PHE A 271 -10.94 -7.25 16.98
N ASP A 272 -10.66 -7.69 18.21
CA ASP A 272 -11.69 -8.22 19.12
C ASP A 272 -12.65 -7.11 19.63
N GLU A 273 -12.31 -5.84 19.42
CA GLU A 273 -13.16 -4.68 19.77
C GLU A 273 -14.27 -4.44 18.73
N TYR A 274 -14.22 -5.12 17.57
CA TYR A 274 -15.17 -4.93 16.46
C TYR A 274 -16.02 -6.19 16.24
N GLU A 275 -17.32 -5.98 15.96
CA GLU A 275 -18.31 -7.07 15.81
C GLU A 275 -17.88 -8.14 14.79
N ASN A 276 -17.29 -7.73 13.68
CA ASN A 276 -16.80 -8.61 12.63
C ASN A 276 -15.28 -8.79 12.61
N GLY A 277 -14.60 -8.46 13.71
CA GLY A 277 -13.14 -8.48 13.77
C GLY A 277 -12.50 -9.83 13.45
N ALA A 278 -13.14 -10.94 13.82
CA ALA A 278 -12.66 -12.28 13.48
C ALA A 278 -12.65 -12.55 11.97
N GLU A 279 -13.65 -12.05 11.23
CA GLU A 279 -13.72 -12.16 9.77
C GLU A 279 -12.64 -11.29 9.11
N LEU A 280 -12.47 -10.06 9.59
CA LEU A 280 -11.44 -9.14 9.07
C LEU A 280 -10.02 -9.67 9.34
N ARG A 281 -9.79 -10.23 10.52
CA ARG A 281 -8.54 -10.91 10.88
C ARG A 281 -8.26 -12.06 9.91
N LYS A 282 -9.25 -12.91 9.66
CA LYS A 282 -9.12 -14.02 8.72
C LYS A 282 -8.80 -13.51 7.30
N LEU A 283 -9.47 -12.45 6.86
CA LEU A 283 -9.22 -11.85 5.55
C LEU A 283 -7.76 -11.36 5.38
N LEU A 284 -7.15 -10.81 6.44
CA LEU A 284 -5.73 -10.44 6.44
C LEU A 284 -4.79 -11.64 6.54
N GLN A 285 -5.17 -12.70 7.25
CA GLN A 285 -4.40 -13.94 7.36
C GLN A 285 -4.40 -14.74 6.05
N ASP A 286 -5.51 -14.70 5.32
CA ASP A 286 -5.69 -15.32 4.00
C ASP A 286 -5.21 -14.39 2.86
N ALA A 287 -4.56 -13.26 3.19
CA ALA A 287 -4.06 -12.33 2.20
C ALA A 287 -2.96 -12.97 1.35
N ILE A 288 -2.98 -12.67 0.04
CA ILE A 288 -1.93 -13.12 -0.87
C ILE A 288 -0.81 -12.10 -0.92
N SER A 289 0.42 -12.59 -0.84
CA SER A 289 1.59 -11.72 -0.84
C SER A 289 2.36 -11.82 -2.15
N VAL A 290 2.73 -10.66 -2.69
CA VAL A 290 3.46 -10.53 -3.96
C VAL A 290 4.70 -9.64 -3.81
N THR A 291 5.62 -9.76 -4.78
CA THR A 291 6.85 -8.96 -4.80
C THR A 291 6.52 -7.47 -4.95
N HIS A 292 7.31 -6.61 -4.31
CA HIS A 292 7.17 -5.15 -4.44
C HIS A 292 7.37 -4.69 -5.90
N TYR A 293 6.53 -3.77 -6.38
CA TYR A 293 6.63 -3.21 -7.74
C TYR A 293 7.87 -2.30 -7.93
N GLY A 294 8.45 -1.79 -6.84
CA GLY A 294 9.71 -1.03 -6.84
C GLY A 294 10.98 -1.89 -6.77
N ASN A 295 10.92 -3.19 -7.09
CA ASN A 295 12.08 -4.07 -6.98
C ASN A 295 13.15 -3.76 -8.04
N ARG A 296 14.34 -3.34 -7.58
CA ARG A 296 15.49 -2.95 -8.43
C ARG A 296 16.28 -4.11 -9.02
N HIS A 297 15.95 -5.36 -8.68
CA HIS A 297 16.64 -6.54 -9.21
C HIS A 297 16.31 -6.84 -10.68
N TYR A 298 15.35 -6.14 -11.28
CA TYR A 298 14.98 -6.32 -12.68
C TYR A 298 15.56 -5.17 -13.51
N PRO A 299 16.50 -5.46 -14.43
CA PRO A 299 17.22 -4.43 -15.16
C PRO A 299 16.37 -3.74 -16.24
N SER A 300 15.18 -4.27 -16.54
CA SER A 300 14.27 -3.75 -17.57
C SER A 300 12.80 -3.95 -17.19
N THR A 301 11.92 -3.12 -17.76
CA THR A 301 10.46 -3.25 -17.56
C THR A 301 9.92 -4.55 -18.17
N ARG A 302 10.55 -5.08 -19.24
CA ARG A 302 10.21 -6.39 -19.82
C ARG A 302 10.46 -7.53 -18.86
N ASP A 303 11.63 -7.56 -18.21
CA ASP A 303 11.97 -8.65 -17.30
C ASP A 303 11.07 -8.64 -16.07
N PHE A 304 10.68 -7.45 -15.63
CA PHE A 304 9.66 -7.28 -14.61
C PHE A 304 8.30 -7.82 -15.08
N TYR A 305 7.79 -7.35 -16.23
CA TYR A 305 6.51 -7.75 -16.80
C TYR A 305 6.42 -9.27 -16.98
N MET A 306 7.40 -9.89 -17.64
CA MET A 306 7.42 -11.33 -17.90
C MET A 306 7.41 -12.16 -16.63
N LYS A 307 7.98 -11.64 -15.54
CA LYS A 307 7.98 -12.34 -14.26
C LYS A 307 6.70 -12.14 -13.46
N PHE A 308 6.08 -10.97 -13.56
CA PHE A 308 5.03 -10.56 -12.62
C PHE A 308 3.64 -10.33 -13.21
N LYS A 309 3.47 -10.35 -14.54
CA LYS A 309 2.17 -10.10 -15.20
C LYS A 309 1.05 -11.04 -14.76
N ASP A 310 1.41 -12.26 -14.32
CA ASP A 310 0.48 -13.28 -13.84
C ASP A 310 0.66 -13.60 -12.35
N ALA A 311 1.52 -12.85 -11.63
CA ALA A 311 1.93 -13.23 -10.27
C ALA A 311 0.77 -13.20 -9.27
N ILE A 312 -0.19 -12.29 -9.44
CA ILE A 312 -1.39 -12.24 -8.60
C ILE A 312 -2.37 -13.31 -9.03
N LYS A 313 -2.69 -13.39 -10.33
CA LYS A 313 -3.61 -14.38 -10.90
C LYS A 313 -3.24 -15.81 -10.49
N ASN A 314 -1.97 -16.19 -10.63
CA ASN A 314 -1.46 -17.51 -10.26
C ASN A 314 -1.58 -17.84 -8.76
N LYS A 315 -1.81 -16.85 -7.89
CA LYS A 315 -2.03 -17.05 -6.44
C LYS A 315 -3.51 -17.11 -6.08
N LEU A 316 -4.39 -16.72 -7.00
CA LEU A 316 -5.84 -16.77 -6.83
C LEU A 316 -6.44 -18.11 -7.32
N ASP A 317 -5.76 -18.75 -8.27
CA ASP A 317 -6.09 -20.09 -8.81
C ASP A 317 -5.60 -21.22 -7.89
#